data_AF-A0A514Z6S1-F1
#
_entry.id   AF-A0A514Z6S1-F1
#
_cell.length_a   1.000
_cell.length_b   1.000
_cell.length_c   1.000
_cell.angle_alpha   90.00
_cell.angle_beta   90.00
_cell.angle_gamma   90.00
#
_symmetry.space_group_name_H-M   'P 1'
#
loop_
_entity.id
_entity.type
_entity.pdbx_description
1 polymer ?
#
loop_
_entity_poly.entity_id
_entity_poly.type
_entity_poly.pdbx_seq_one_letter_code
_entity_poly.pdbx_strand_id
1 'polypeptide(L)'
;MKLSSQCFQAEKECREIYVRFETSRCLDWDNSQALREAYDKAMLRLKHLKELYPNLYKIYKTYEIKITGSYNNAVIFLWNERKNKNYA
;
A
#
# COMPACT_ATOMS: atom_id res chain seq x y z
N MET A 1 13.02 4.15 -28.69
CA MET A 1 12.40 3.14 -27.79
C MET A 1 12.72 3.45 -26.32
N LYS A 2 12.02 4.40 -25.66
CA LYS A 2 12.27 4.76 -24.24
C LYS A 2 11.11 4.47 -23.27
N LEU A 3 9.87 4.38 -23.77
CA LEU A 3 8.67 4.18 -22.96
C LEU A 3 8.58 2.80 -22.29
N SER A 4 9.01 1.73 -22.96
CA SER A 4 8.94 0.36 -22.41
C SER A 4 9.83 0.17 -21.18
N SER A 5 11.02 0.78 -21.16
CA SER A 5 11.95 0.72 -20.02
C SER A 5 11.43 1.50 -18.81
N GLN A 6 10.82 2.67 -19.04
CA GLN A 6 10.21 3.47 -17.96
C GLN A 6 8.98 2.79 -17.36
N CYS A 7 8.13 2.16 -18.19
CA CYS A 7 7.00 1.36 -17.72
C CYS A 7 7.48 0.22 -16.80
N PHE A 8 8.47 -0.54 -17.25
CA PHE A 8 9.02 -1.67 -16.49
C PHE A 8 9.61 -1.23 -15.14
N GLN A 9 10.37 -0.14 -15.14
CA GLN A 9 10.97 0.40 -13.92
C GLN A 9 9.91 0.90 -12.93
N ALA A 10 8.94 1.68 -13.40
CA ALA A 10 7.85 2.18 -12.56
C ALA A 10 7.01 1.04 -11.97
N GLU A 11 6.73 -0.01 -12.76
CA GLU A 11 5.99 -1.18 -12.29
C GLU A 11 6.78 -1.94 -11.21
N LYS A 12 8.08 -2.12 -11.41
CA LYS A 12 8.97 -2.73 -10.42
C LYS A 12 8.95 -1.95 -9.10
N GLU A 13 9.10 -0.63 -9.15
CA GLU A 13 9.11 0.21 -7.94
C GLU A 13 7.74 0.21 -7.24
N CYS A 14 6.63 0.28 -7.99
CA CYS A 14 5.30 0.16 -7.40
C CYS A 14 5.09 -1.20 -6.73
N ARG A 15 5.58 -2.28 -7.36
CA ARG A 15 5.53 -3.63 -6.79
C ARG A 15 6.32 -3.72 -5.49
N GLU A 16 7.51 -3.13 -5.43
CA GLU A 16 8.32 -3.09 -4.22
C GLU A 16 7.63 -2.31 -3.08
N ILE A 17 6.97 -1.19 -3.40
CA ILE A 17 6.17 -0.45 -2.41
C ILE A 17 5.05 -1.33 -1.86
N TYR A 18 4.32 -2.02 -2.73
CA TYR A 18 3.23 -2.91 -2.32
C TYR A 18 3.72 -4.07 -1.44
N VAL A 19 4.81 -4.73 -1.84
CA VAL A 19 5.40 -5.83 -1.05
C VAL A 19 5.81 -5.32 0.33
N ARG A 20 6.49 -4.18 0.43
CA ARG A 20 6.90 -3.60 1.73
C ARG A 20 5.70 -3.26 2.62
N PHE A 21 4.62 -2.74 2.03
CA PHE A 21 3.38 -2.49 2.76
C PHE A 21 2.77 -3.80 3.29
N GLU A 22 2.61 -4.82 2.45
CA GLU A 22 2.08 -6.13 2.87
C GLU A 22 2.95 -6.78 3.94
N THR A 23 4.28 -6.71 3.82
CA THR A 23 5.20 -7.23 4.84
C THR A 23 4.97 -6.52 6.18
N SER A 24 4.90 -5.19 6.19
CA SER A 24 4.66 -4.42 7.41
C SER A 24 3.29 -4.74 8.02
N ARG A 25 2.25 -4.83 7.17
CA ARG A 25 0.90 -5.22 7.58
C ARG A 25 0.86 -6.60 8.23
N CYS A 26 1.62 -7.57 7.72
CA CYS A 26 1.67 -8.90 8.30
C CYS A 26 2.46 -8.96 9.61
N LEU A 27 3.53 -8.17 9.75
CA LEU A 27 4.34 -8.13 10.97
C LEU A 27 3.60 -7.42 12.11
N ASP A 28 2.93 -6.29 11.80
CA ASP A 28 2.26 -5.43 12.78
C ASP A 28 0.73 -5.49 12.63
N TRP A 29 0.19 -6.68 12.36
CA TRP A 29 -1.22 -6.86 11.99
C TRP A 29 -2.20 -6.44 13.10
N ASP A 30 -1.77 -6.46 14.36
CA ASP A 30 -2.55 -6.11 15.55
C ASP A 30 -2.36 -4.64 16.01
N ASN A 31 -1.41 -3.92 15.39
CA ASN A 31 -1.08 -2.55 15.75
C ASN A 31 -1.63 -1.54 14.72
N SER A 32 -2.74 -0.91 15.08
CA SER A 32 -3.41 0.08 14.22
C SER A 32 -2.54 1.27 13.85
N GLN A 33 -1.61 1.69 14.71
CA GLN A 33 -0.74 2.83 14.44
C GLN A 33 0.36 2.44 13.45
N ALA A 34 1.02 1.30 13.66
CA ALA A 34 2.03 0.78 12.73
C ALA A 34 1.44 0.53 11.33
N LEU A 35 0.22 -0.01 11.28
CA LEU A 35 -0.52 -0.21 10.04
C LEU A 35 -0.79 1.13 9.31
N ARG A 36 -1.20 2.16 10.04
CA ARG A 36 -1.43 3.50 9.48
C ARG A 36 -0.14 4.12 8.96
N GLU A 37 0.95 4.03 9.72
CA GLU A 37 2.25 4.54 9.30
C GLU A 37 2.78 3.82 8.06
N ALA A 38 2.59 2.50 7.96
CA ALA A 38 2.96 1.73 6.78
C ALA A 38 2.15 2.16 5.54
N TYR A 39 0.85 2.39 5.70
CA TYR A 39 -0.02 2.92 4.65
C TYR A 39 0.42 4.30 4.17
N ASP A 40 0.63 5.24 5.10
CA ASP A 40 1.02 6.61 4.78
C ASP A 40 2.40 6.64 4.06
N LYS A 41 3.36 5.84 4.52
CA LYS A 41 4.67 5.66 3.85
C LYS A 41 4.51 5.13 2.42
N ALA A 42 3.62 4.16 2.20
CA ALA A 42 3.38 3.59 0.89
C ALA A 42 2.73 4.60 -0.07
N MET A 43 1.74 5.36 0.41
CA MET A 43 1.08 6.41 -0.37
C MET A 43 2.05 7.54 -0.75
N LEU A 44 2.91 7.95 0.17
CA LEU A 44 3.93 8.98 -0.09
C LEU A 44 4.88 8.54 -1.22
N ARG A 45 5.32 7.28 -1.20
CA ARG A 45 6.19 6.75 -2.26
C ARG A 45 5.48 6.62 -3.60
N LEU A 46 4.21 6.19 -3.62
CA LEU A 46 3.42 6.15 -4.85
C LEU A 46 3.22 7.56 -5.43
N LYS A 47 2.99 8.57 -4.58
CA LYS A 47 2.90 9.97 -5.02
C LYS A 47 4.20 10.43 -5.66
N HIS A 48 5.33 10.16 -5.02
CA HIS A 48 6.65 10.50 -5.58
C HIS A 48 6.89 9.84 -6.94
N LEU A 49 6.55 8.55 -7.07
CA LEU A 49 6.64 7.84 -8.34
C LEU A 49 5.75 8.44 -9.44
N LYS A 50 4.54 8.88 -9.09
CA LYS A 50 3.63 9.56 -10.01
C LYS A 50 4.23 10.87 -10.52
N GLU A 51 4.97 11.60 -9.69
CA GLU A 51 5.67 12.83 -10.07
C GLU A 51 6.86 12.53 -11.01
N LEU A 52 7.58 11.43 -10.78
CA LEU A 52 8.72 11.02 -11.62
C LEU A 52 8.28 10.50 -13.01
N TYR A 53 7.15 9.80 -13.10
CA TYR A 53 6.63 9.29 -14.37
C TYR A 53 5.14 9.64 -14.58
N PRO A 54 4.81 10.90 -14.88
CA PRO A 54 3.43 11.38 -14.93
C PRO A 54 2.55 10.65 -15.96
N ASN A 55 3.15 10.09 -17.01
CA ASN A 55 2.43 9.39 -18.08
C ASN A 55 2.03 7.94 -17.71
N LEU A 56 2.44 7.44 -16.55
CA LEU A 56 2.20 6.04 -16.13
C LEU A 56 1.06 5.91 -15.11
N TYR A 57 0.08 6.81 -15.15
CA TYR A 57 -1.06 6.88 -14.23
C TYR A 57 -1.73 5.53 -13.94
N LYS A 58 -1.92 4.69 -14.97
CA LYS A 58 -2.58 3.38 -14.84
C LYS A 58 -1.84 2.45 -13.87
N ILE A 59 -0.51 2.45 -13.89
CA ILE A 59 0.31 1.61 -13.01
C ILE A 59 0.11 2.05 -11.55
N TYR A 60 0.34 3.32 -11.26
CA TYR A 60 0.19 3.86 -9.89
C TYR A 60 -1.21 3.65 -9.35
N LYS A 61 -2.24 3.90 -10.17
CA LYS A 61 -3.63 3.77 -9.73
C LYS A 61 -3.98 2.33 -9.34
N THR A 62 -3.47 1.35 -10.08
CA THR A 62 -3.63 -0.07 -9.73
C THR A 62 -3.03 -0.38 -8.35
N TYR A 63 -1.82 0.09 -8.07
CA TYR A 63 -1.17 -0.17 -6.79
C TYR A 63 -1.78 0.63 -5.63
N GLU A 64 -2.23 1.86 -5.88
CA GLU A 64 -2.99 2.67 -4.92
C GLU A 64 -4.25 1.94 -4.45
N ILE A 65 -5.01 1.36 -5.39
CA ILE A 65 -6.22 0.58 -5.10
C ILE A 65 -5.88 -0.66 -4.27
N LYS A 66 -4.83 -1.42 -4.65
CA LYS A 66 -4.41 -2.62 -3.91
C LYS A 66 -4.03 -2.30 -2.47
N ILE A 67 -3.20 -1.28 -2.26
CA ILE A 67 -2.74 -0.88 -0.92
C ILE A 67 -3.92 -0.38 -0.08
N THR A 68 -4.78 0.45 -0.65
CA THR A 68 -5.97 0.98 0.04
C THR A 68 -6.94 -0.12 0.42
N GLY A 69 -7.23 -1.06 -0.49
CA GLY A 69 -8.08 -2.20 -0.21
C GLY A 69 -7.53 -3.08 0.91
N SER A 70 -6.23 -3.37 0.86
CA SER A 70 -5.56 -4.18 1.88
C SER A 70 -5.52 -3.49 3.25
N TYR A 71 -5.23 -2.19 3.29
CA TYR A 71 -5.31 -1.38 4.51
C TYR A 71 -6.71 -1.39 5.12
N ASN A 72 -7.74 -1.14 4.31
CA ASN A 72 -9.13 -1.13 4.78
C ASN A 72 -9.52 -2.49 5.38
N ASN A 73 -9.16 -3.59 4.71
CA ASN A 73 -9.43 -4.93 5.22
C ASN A 73 -8.75 -5.18 6.58
N ALA A 74 -7.50 -4.76 6.74
CA ALA A 74 -6.78 -4.89 8.01
C ALA A 74 -7.40 -4.03 9.13
N VAL A 75 -7.84 -2.81 8.82
CA VAL A 75 -8.55 -1.95 9.78
C VAL A 75 -9.88 -2.56 10.23
N ILE A 76 -10.66 -3.10 9.29
CA ILE A 76 -11.94 -3.77 9.59
C ILE A 76 -11.70 -5.00 10.49
N PHE A 77 -10.69 -5.80 10.15
CA PHE A 77 -10.30 -6.96 10.95
C PHE A 77 -9.94 -6.56 12.39
N LEU A 78 -9.07 -5.56 12.55
CA LEU A 78 -8.69 -5.01 13.87
C LEU A 78 -9.88 -4.50 14.67
N TRP A 79 -10.82 -3.82 14.01
CA TRP A 79 -12.03 -3.32 14.66
C TRP A 79 -12.91 -4.46 15.15
N ASN A 80 -13.12 -5.51 14.35
CA ASN A 80 -13.87 -6.70 14.73
C ASN A 80 -13.20 -7.46 15.89
N GLU A 81 -11.88 -7.63 15.85
CA GLU A 81 -11.11 -8.28 16.93
C GLU A 81 -11.24 -7.52 18.25
N ARG A 82 -11.12 -6.18 18.22
CA ARG A 82 -11.33 -5.34 19.42
C ARG A 82 -12.75 -5.43 19.93
N LYS A 83 -13.74 -5.47 19.03
CA LYS A 83 -15.14 -5.64 19.41
C LYS A 83 -15.33 -6.97 20.13
N ASN A 84 -14.87 -8.08 19.55
CA ASN A 84 -14.99 -9.42 20.15
C ASN A 84 -14.35 -9.49 21.55
N LYS A 85 -13.19 -8.86 21.77
CA LYS A 85 -12.54 -8.82 23.08
C LYS A 85 -13.31 -8.01 24.15
N ASN A 86 -14.12 -7.03 23.75
CA ASN A 86 -14.90 -6.21 24.69
C ASN A 86 -16.26 -6.84 25.05
N TYR A 87 -16.67 -7.91 24.35
CA TYR A 87 -17.92 -8.64 24.58
C TYR A 87 -17.70 -10.09 25.07
N ALA A 88 -16.46 -10.47 25.37
CA ALA A 88 -16.07 -11.76 25.94
C ALA A 88 -15.71 -11.60 27.42
#